data_AF-A0A355BX50-F1
#
_entry.id   AF-A0A355BX50-F1
#
_cell.length_a   1.000
_cell.length_b   1.000
_cell.length_c   1.000
_cell.angle_alpha   90.00
_cell.angle_beta   90.00
_cell.angle_gamma   90.00
#
_symmetry.space_group_name_H-M   'P 1'
#
loop_
_entity.id
_entity.type
_entity.pdbx_description
1 polymer ?
#
loop_
_entity_poly.entity_id
_entity_poly.type
_entity_poly.pdbx_seq_one_letter_code
_entity_poly.pdbx_strand_id
1 'polypeptide(L)'
;RETIVGGLNGILFALIMGALAGLWHASTGASVDQSVRLAVVIGAAMIINLVAAGLAGILVPLGLQRAGADPAVSSSVFVTTVTDVVGFFVFLGLAALVLL
;
A
#
# COMPACT_ATOMS: atom_id res chain seq x y z
N ARG A 1 -5.04 16.05 12.72
CA ARG A 1 -6.28 15.21 12.76
C ARG A 1 -6.29 14.21 11.61
N GLU A 2 -5.94 14.63 10.39
CA GLU A 2 -5.88 13.76 9.20
C GLU A 2 -4.75 12.70 9.26
N THR A 3 -3.58 13.04 9.80
CA THR A 3 -2.47 12.10 10.03
C THR A 3 -2.81 10.97 11.00
N ILE A 4 -3.62 11.24 12.02
CA ILE A 4 -4.05 10.22 13.01
C ILE A 4 -5.06 9.26 12.37
N VAL A 5 -6.04 9.79 11.63
CA VAL A 5 -7.05 8.97 10.93
C VAL A 5 -6.39 8.15 9.82
N GLY A 6 -5.49 8.75 9.04
CA GLY A 6 -4.73 8.04 8.01
C GLY A 6 -3.81 6.96 8.59
N GLY A 7 -3.14 7.24 9.71
CA GLY A 7 -2.31 6.27 10.42
C GLY A 7 -3.11 5.09 10.97
N LEU A 8 -4.25 5.36 11.61
CA LEU A 8 -5.14 4.31 12.13
C LEU A 8 -5.70 3.43 11.02
N ASN A 9 -6.16 4.02 9.92
CA ASN A 9 -6.61 3.27 8.75
C ASN A 9 -5.47 2.43 8.17
N GLY A 10 -4.27 2.99 8.06
CA GLY A 10 -3.05 2.29 7.64
C GLY A 10 -2.81 1.01 8.43
N ILE A 11 -2.78 1.13 9.75
CA ILE A 11 -2.54 0.00 10.66
C ILE A 11 -3.69 -1.03 10.56
N LEU A 12 -4.94 -0.57 10.55
CA LEU A 12 -6.10 -1.46 10.49
C LEU A 12 -6.10 -2.29 9.19
N PHE A 13 -5.91 -1.65 8.04
CA PHE A 13 -5.85 -2.35 6.76
C PHE A 13 -4.62 -3.24 6.65
N ALA A 14 -3.47 -2.83 7.19
CA ALA A 14 -2.28 -3.66 7.22
C ALA A 14 -2.48 -4.96 8.02
N LEU A 15 -3.12 -4.87 9.19
CA LEU A 15 -3.43 -6.04 10.01
C LEU A 15 -4.44 -6.96 9.32
N ILE A 16 -5.52 -6.39 8.77
CA ILE A 16 -6.56 -7.18 8.08
C ILE A 16 -5.96 -7.88 6.86
N MET A 17 -5.29 -7.15 5.97
CA MET A 17 -4.76 -7.72 4.73
C MET A 17 -3.60 -8.68 4.99
N GLY A 18 -2.71 -8.36 5.94
CA GLY A 18 -1.63 -9.26 6.34
C GLY A 18 -2.17 -10.56 6.93
N ALA A 19 -3.15 -10.49 7.83
CA ALA A 19 -3.79 -11.68 8.39
C ALA A 19 -4.51 -12.50 7.33
N LEU A 20 -5.30 -11.86 6.45
CA LEU A 20 -5.99 -12.55 5.35
C LEU A 20 -5.01 -13.27 4.42
N ALA A 21 -3.92 -12.61 4.03
CA ALA A 21 -2.90 -13.22 3.17
C ALA A 21 -2.18 -14.38 3.86
N GLY A 22 -1.82 -14.23 5.13
CA GLY A 22 -1.20 -15.31 5.91
C GLY A 22 -2.12 -16.52 6.11
N LEU A 23 -3.40 -16.28 6.43
CA LEU A 23 -4.39 -17.34 6.61
C LEU A 23 -4.72 -18.05 5.29
N TRP A 24 -4.80 -17.30 4.19
CA TRP A 24 -4.99 -17.86 2.86
C TRP A 24 -3.79 -18.72 2.44
N HIS A 25 -2.57 -18.25 2.67
CA HIS A 25 -1.38 -19.04 2.36
C HIS A 25 -1.31 -20.30 3.22
N ALA A 26 -1.62 -20.19 4.52
CA ALA A 26 -1.67 -21.34 5.42
C ALA A 26 -2.73 -22.39 4.99
N SER A 27 -3.87 -21.96 4.43
CA SER A 27 -4.91 -22.88 3.97
C SER A 27 -4.52 -23.70 2.73
N THR A 28 -3.45 -23.30 2.01
CA THR A 28 -2.91 -24.06 0.86
C THR A 28 -2.05 -25.25 1.28
N GLY A 29 -1.84 -25.46 2.59
CA GLY A 29 -0.95 -26.49 3.14
C GLY A 29 0.51 -26.05 3.25
N ALA A 30 0.79 -24.76 3.03
CA ALA A 30 2.13 -24.20 3.15
C ALA A 30 2.63 -24.14 4.60
N SER A 31 3.95 -24.06 4.76
CA SER A 31 4.58 -23.98 6.08
C SER A 31 4.14 -22.72 6.85
N VAL A 32 3.89 -22.87 8.16
CA VAL A 32 3.44 -21.76 9.03
C VAL A 32 4.44 -20.60 9.01
N ASP A 33 5.74 -20.90 8.99
CA ASP A 33 6.80 -19.88 8.93
C ASP A 33 6.69 -19.02 7.66
N GLN A 34 6.51 -19.63 6.48
CA GLN A 34 6.34 -18.88 5.24
C GLN A 34 5.04 -18.06 5.23
N SER A 35 3.96 -18.59 5.79
CA SER A 35 2.68 -17.87 5.92
C SER A 35 2.82 -16.63 6.81
N VAL A 36 3.59 -16.71 7.90
CA VAL A 36 3.87 -15.55 8.77
C VAL A 36 4.73 -14.53 8.04
N ARG A 37 5.79 -14.96 7.34
CA ARG A 37 6.63 -14.03 6.55
C ARG A 37 5.81 -13.31 5.48
N LEU A 38 4.93 -14.01 4.76
CA LEU A 38 4.04 -13.40 3.77
C LEU A 38 3.08 -12.38 4.41
N ALA A 39 2.48 -12.73 5.55
CA ALA A 39 1.60 -11.82 6.29
C ALA A 39 2.30 -10.51 6.68
N VAL A 40 3.55 -10.60 7.14
CA VAL A 40 4.38 -9.44 7.48
C VAL A 40 4.72 -8.62 6.24
N VAL A 41 5.10 -9.25 5.13
CA VAL A 41 5.40 -8.56 3.86
C VAL A 41 4.17 -7.81 3.35
N ILE A 42 3.00 -8.45 3.32
CA ILE A 42 1.75 -7.83 2.87
C ILE A 42 1.36 -6.67 3.81
N GLY A 43 1.44 -6.89 5.13
CA GLY A 43 1.12 -5.85 6.11
C GLY A 43 2.03 -4.63 5.98
N ALA A 44 3.35 -4.84 5.89
CA ALA A 44 4.31 -3.76 5.70
C ALA A 44 4.10 -3.02 4.37
N ALA A 45 3.86 -3.77 3.28
CA ALA A 45 3.57 -3.18 1.97
C ALA A 45 2.30 -2.32 2.01
N MET A 46 1.26 -2.75 2.71
CA MET A 46 0.02 -1.99 2.89
C MET A 46 0.22 -0.68 3.63
N ILE A 47 1.03 -0.67 4.71
CA ILE A 47 1.33 0.58 5.44
C ILE A 47 2.01 1.58 4.51
N ILE A 48 3.05 1.14 3.80
CA ILE A 48 3.81 2.01 2.89
C ILE A 48 2.91 2.51 1.75
N ASN A 49 2.09 1.63 1.17
CA ASN A 49 1.18 2.00 0.09
C ASN A 49 0.15 3.05 0.54
N LEU A 50 -0.42 2.92 1.75
CA LEU A 50 -1.38 3.89 2.27
C LEU A 50 -0.73 5.24 2.62
N VAL A 51 0.52 5.25 3.09
CA VAL A 51 1.29 6.48 3.27
C VAL A 51 1.52 7.16 1.92
N ALA A 52 1.94 6.40 0.90
CA ALA A 52 2.13 6.92 -0.44
C ALA A 52 0.83 7.43 -1.06
N ALA A 53 -0.29 6.74 -0.86
CA ALA A 53 -1.61 7.17 -1.29
C ALA A 53 -2.03 8.50 -0.66
N GLY A 54 -1.81 8.65 0.65
CA GLY A 54 -2.10 9.90 1.36
C GLY A 54 -1.25 11.08 0.87
N LEU A 55 0.04 10.83 0.62
CA LEU A 55 0.94 11.83 0.05
C LEU A 55 0.56 12.18 -1.39
N ALA A 56 0.29 11.18 -2.23
CA ALA A 56 -0.12 11.37 -3.61
C ALA A 56 -1.44 12.16 -3.69
N GLY A 57 -2.40 11.85 -2.83
CA GLY A 57 -3.68 12.56 -2.75
C GLY A 57 -3.56 14.08 -2.48
N ILE A 58 -2.44 14.52 -1.92
CA ILE A 58 -2.14 15.95 -1.68
C ILE A 58 -1.21 16.50 -2.76
N LEU A 59 -0.10 15.80 -3.03
CA LEU A 59 0.97 16.26 -3.90
C LEU A 59 0.58 16.26 -5.38
N VAL A 60 -0.20 15.28 -5.83
CA VAL A 60 -0.62 15.17 -7.24
C VAL A 60 -1.53 16.34 -7.65
N PRO A 61 -2.62 16.66 -6.93
CA PRO A 61 -3.44 17.82 -7.28
C PRO A 61 -2.65 19.14 -7.26
N LEU A 62 -1.78 19.31 -6.25
CA LEU A 62 -0.94 20.50 -6.11
C LEU A 62 0.13 20.61 -7.21
N GLY A 63 0.65 19.49 -7.69
CA GLY A 63 1.60 19.43 -8.80
C GLY A 63 0.93 19.77 -10.13
N LEU A 64 -0.26 19.20 -10.38
CA LEU A 64 -1.06 19.49 -11.57
C LEU A 64 -1.46 20.96 -11.64
N GLN A 65 -1.92 21.54 -10.53
CA GLN A 65 -2.27 22.95 -10.45
C GLN A 65 -1.07 23.85 -10.79
N ARG A 66 0.13 23.52 -10.28
CA ARG A 66 1.37 24.27 -10.60
C ARG A 66 1.80 24.11 -12.06
N ALA A 67 1.50 22.98 -12.68
CA ALA A 67 1.74 22.75 -14.10
C ALA A 67 0.69 23.39 -15.02
N GLY A 68 -0.35 24.04 -14.46
CA GLY A 68 -1.45 24.64 -15.22
C GLY A 68 -2.49 23.64 -15.73
N ALA A 69 -2.44 22.40 -15.27
CA ALA A 69 -3.41 21.36 -15.59
C ALA A 69 -4.57 21.37 -14.58
N ASP A 70 -5.76 20.98 -15.03
CA ASP A 70 -6.95 20.89 -14.16
C ASP A 70 -6.88 19.63 -13.26
N PRO A 71 -6.74 19.78 -11.93
CA PRO A 71 -6.68 18.65 -11.01
C PRO A 71 -8.00 17.88 -10.94
N ALA A 72 -9.15 18.51 -11.19
CA ALA A 72 -10.46 17.87 -11.02
C ALA A 72 -10.67 16.72 -12.01
N VAL A 73 -10.13 16.86 -13.23
CA VAL A 73 -10.30 15.87 -14.30
C VAL A 73 -9.20 14.80 -14.26
N SER A 74 -7.99 15.13 -13.80
CA SER A 74 -6.80 14.29 -13.97
C SER A 74 -6.24 13.70 -12.68
N SER A 75 -6.53 14.27 -11.51
CA SER A 75 -5.88 13.85 -10.25
C SER A 75 -6.15 12.40 -9.88
N SER A 76 -7.36 11.87 -10.13
CA SER A 76 -7.71 10.49 -9.77
C SER A 76 -6.81 9.47 -10.49
N VAL A 77 -6.62 9.63 -11.81
CA VAL A 77 -5.78 8.74 -12.64
C VAL A 77 -4.32 8.82 -12.21
N PHE A 78 -3.82 10.02 -11.92
CA PHE A 78 -2.43 10.19 -11.45
C PHE A 78 -2.22 9.64 -10.03
N VAL A 79 -3.19 9.82 -9.13
CA VAL A 79 -3.10 9.24 -7.79
C VAL A 79 -3.12 7.72 -7.87
N THR A 80 -4.04 7.12 -8.64
CA THR A 80 -4.10 5.66 -8.78
C THR A 80 -2.85 5.09 -9.41
N THR A 81 -2.28 5.74 -10.42
CA THR A 81 -1.02 5.28 -11.03
C THR A 81 0.16 5.35 -10.06
N VAL A 82 0.25 6.41 -9.24
CA VAL A 82 1.28 6.47 -8.19
C VAL A 82 1.08 5.36 -7.17
N THR A 83 -0.15 5.11 -6.71
CA THR A 83 -0.42 4.02 -5.76
C THR A 83 -0.22 2.64 -6.37
N ASP A 84 -0.49 2.44 -7.65
CA ASP A 84 -0.29 1.17 -8.34
C ASP A 84 1.20 0.86 -8.46
N VAL A 85 1.99 1.84 -8.91
CA VAL A 85 3.45 1.72 -9.03
C VAL A 85 4.06 1.47 -7.64
N VAL A 86 3.78 2.33 -6.66
CA VAL A 86 4.35 2.18 -5.31
C VAL A 86 3.91 0.88 -4.67
N GLY A 87 2.61 0.56 -4.71
CA GLY A 87 2.07 -0.67 -4.13
C GLY A 87 2.72 -1.92 -4.73
N PHE A 88 2.85 -1.97 -6.06
CA PHE A 88 3.48 -3.09 -6.76
C PHE A 88 4.97 -3.24 -6.41
N PHE A 89 5.75 -2.16 -6.53
CA PHE A 89 7.19 -2.20 -6.27
C PHE A 89 7.52 -2.48 -4.81
N VAL A 90 6.75 -1.92 -3.88
CA VAL A 90 6.97 -2.18 -2.45
C VAL A 90 6.62 -3.61 -2.11
N PHE A 91 5.48 -4.13 -2.58
CA PHE A 91 5.10 -5.51 -2.33
C PHE A 91 6.13 -6.49 -2.89
N LEU A 92 6.47 -6.38 -4.18
CA LEU A 92 7.44 -7.29 -4.81
C LEU A 92 8.85 -7.11 -4.27
N GLY A 93 9.27 -5.88 -3.99
CA GLY A 93 10.58 -5.60 -3.40
C GLY A 93 10.73 -6.22 -2.01
N LEU A 94 9.72 -6.06 -1.15
CA LEU A 94 9.71 -6.70 0.17
C LEU A 94 9.63 -8.23 0.07
N ALA A 95 8.81 -8.76 -0.84
CA ALA A 95 8.73 -10.19 -1.09
C ALA A 95 10.08 -10.76 -1.54
N ALA A 96 10.77 -10.08 -2.48
CA ALA A 96 12.08 -10.51 -2.94
C ALA A 96 13.16 -10.45 -1.86
N LEU A 97 13.07 -9.52 -0.92
CA LEU A 97 14.05 -9.39 0.18
C LEU A 97 13.81 -10.36 1.35
N VAL A 98 12.55 -10.79 1.56
CA VAL A 98 12.15 -11.54 2.77
C VAL A 98 11.77 -13.00 2.49
N LEU A 99 11.28 -13.29 1.28
CA LEU A 99 10.74 -14.62 0.91
C LEU A 99 11.61 -15.40 -0.07
N LEU A 100 12.56 -14.76 -0.78
CA LEU A 100 13.59 -15.42 -1.58
C LEU A 100 14.83 -15.73 -0.72
#